data_AF-I4VXG2-F1
#
_entry.id   AF-I4VXG2-F1
#
_cell.length_a   1.000
_cell.length_b   1.000
_cell.length_c   1.000
_cell.angle_alpha   90.00
_cell.angle_beta   90.00
_cell.angle_gamma   90.00
#
_symmetry.space_group_name_H-M   'P 1'
#
loop_
_entity.id
_entity.type
_entity.pdbx_description
1 polymer ?
#
loop_
_entity_poly.entity_id
_entity_poly.type
_entity_poly.pdbx_seq_one_letter_code
_entity_poly.pdbx_strand_id
1 'polypeptide(L)'
;DTITGSGQTYQLDNTVANQGSSGLVGWSSFENISDATGTVNFGTNGGVTGTIAVQTLDFGNYLQDLTLNVDTGAISGASGSFSGYTTVNANAAQSNTVTGTSQTYALDNTVANQGSSNGYNWGGFQNISDATGTVNFGTAGSLAGNVAAQ
;
A
#
# COMPACT_ATOMS: atom_id res chain seq x y z
N ASP A 1 13.52 12.39 13.87
CA ASP A 1 12.54 13.50 13.76
C ASP A 1 11.19 13.04 13.23
N THR A 2 10.14 13.83 13.44
CA THR A 2 8.76 13.49 13.03
C THR A 2 8.07 14.67 12.37
N ILE A 3 7.53 14.46 11.18
CA ILE A 3 6.59 15.39 10.53
C ILE A 3 5.18 15.06 11.03
N THR A 4 4.44 16.08 11.47
CA THR A 4 3.02 15.95 11.84
C THR A 4 2.16 16.83 10.94
N GLY A 5 0.99 16.33 10.54
CA GLY A 5 0.03 17.09 9.73
C GLY A 5 -1.40 16.59 9.91
N SER A 6 -2.30 17.11 9.09
CA SER A 6 -3.72 16.73 9.08
C SER A 6 -4.27 16.75 7.65
N GLY A 7 -4.35 15.56 7.03
CA GLY A 7 -4.90 15.38 5.68
C GLY A 7 -3.95 15.82 4.58
N GLN A 8 -2.65 15.83 4.84
CA GLN A 8 -1.66 16.25 3.86
C GLN A 8 -1.24 15.09 2.95
N THR A 9 -0.69 15.44 1.79
CA THR A 9 0.03 14.51 0.92
C THR A 9 1.53 14.74 1.06
N TYR A 10 2.28 13.66 1.27
CA TYR A 10 3.74 13.66 1.37
C TYR A 10 4.31 12.84 0.21
N GLN A 11 5.22 13.41 -0.55
CA GLN A 11 5.96 12.73 -1.61
C GLN A 11 7.33 12.36 -1.07
N LEU A 12 7.62 11.06 -0.99
CA LEU A 12 8.98 10.59 -0.72
C LEU A 12 9.82 10.68 -2.00
N ASP A 13 11.11 10.91 -1.83
CA ASP A 13 12.07 10.95 -2.92
C ASP A 13 12.09 9.61 -3.69
N ASN A 14 12.62 9.63 -4.91
CA ASN A 14 12.71 8.45 -5.75
C ASN A 14 13.73 7.43 -5.24
N THR A 15 14.84 7.86 -4.63
CA THR A 15 15.95 6.95 -4.31
C THR A 15 16.57 7.20 -2.93
N VAL A 16 16.37 8.38 -2.35
CA VAL A 16 16.98 8.77 -1.08
C VAL A 16 15.99 8.57 0.07
N ALA A 17 16.37 7.76 1.06
CA ALA A 17 15.57 7.58 2.27
C ALA A 17 15.50 8.88 3.09
N ASN A 18 14.38 9.08 3.80
CA ASN A 18 14.12 10.23 4.69
C ASN A 18 14.07 11.60 3.98
N GLN A 19 14.09 11.62 2.64
CA GLN A 19 13.94 12.80 1.81
C GLN A 19 12.55 12.83 1.17
N GLY A 20 12.01 14.04 0.99
CA GLY A 20 10.70 14.21 0.38
C GLY A 20 10.20 15.64 0.38
N SER A 21 8.93 15.80 0.05
CA SER A 21 8.23 17.09 0.05
C SER A 21 6.75 16.97 0.35
N SER A 22 6.14 18.07 0.80
CA SER A 22 4.70 18.26 0.89
C SER A 22 4.37 19.63 0.32
N GLY A 23 3.72 19.64 -0.85
CA GLY A 23 3.58 20.85 -1.65
C GLY A 23 4.95 21.43 -2.04
N LEU A 24 5.19 22.70 -1.70
CA LEU A 24 6.45 23.40 -1.99
C LEU A 24 7.51 23.22 -0.90
N VAL A 25 7.19 22.56 0.21
CA VAL A 25 8.11 22.38 1.34
C VAL A 25 8.84 21.06 1.16
N GLY A 26 10.16 21.14 0.93
CA GLY A 26 11.04 19.97 0.87
C GLY A 26 11.79 19.73 2.17
N TRP A 27 12.20 18.49 2.40
CA TRP A 27 13.06 18.07 3.50
C TRP A 27 14.06 17.02 3.04
N SER A 28 15.14 16.82 3.80
CA SER A 28 16.24 15.90 3.43
C SER A 28 16.51 14.78 4.45
N SER A 29 15.87 14.77 5.62
CA SER A 29 16.25 13.84 6.71
C SER A 29 15.16 13.52 7.74
N PHE A 30 13.86 13.56 7.41
CA PHE A 30 12.82 13.14 8.38
C PHE A 30 12.55 11.64 8.30
N GLU A 31 12.63 10.96 9.43
CA GLU A 31 12.44 9.50 9.50
C GLU A 31 11.00 9.08 9.78
N ASN A 32 10.15 9.98 10.30
CA ASN A 32 8.78 9.63 10.68
C ASN A 32 7.76 10.63 10.12
N ILE A 33 6.59 10.11 9.75
CA ILE A 33 5.42 10.90 9.33
C ILE A 33 4.23 10.44 10.16
N SER A 34 3.51 11.38 10.77
CA SER A 34 2.29 11.12 11.55
C SER A 34 1.19 12.07 11.11
N ASP A 35 0.27 11.56 10.29
CA ASP A 35 -0.87 12.28 9.77
C ASP A 35 -2.00 11.28 9.49
N ALA A 36 -2.85 11.06 10.49
CA ALA A 36 -3.82 9.96 10.50
C ALA A 36 -4.81 9.97 9.33
N THR A 37 -5.00 11.11 8.65
CA THR A 37 -5.86 11.24 7.48
C THR A 37 -5.08 11.54 6.19
N GLY A 38 -3.75 11.57 6.27
CA GLY A 38 -2.87 11.90 5.17
C GLY A 38 -2.58 10.74 4.23
N THR A 39 -1.82 11.05 3.19
CA THR A 39 -1.37 10.13 2.16
C THR A 39 0.14 10.25 2.00
N VAL A 40 0.84 9.13 1.94
CA VAL A 40 2.25 9.10 1.53
C VAL A 40 2.37 8.47 0.15
N ASN A 41 2.90 9.24 -0.79
CA ASN A 41 3.28 8.79 -2.12
C ASN A 41 4.76 8.38 -2.08
N PHE A 42 5.03 7.12 -2.40
CA PHE A 42 6.39 6.62 -2.54
C PHE A 42 6.92 6.96 -3.93
N GLY A 43 8.18 7.39 -3.98
CA GLY A 43 8.93 7.45 -5.23
C GLY A 43 9.24 6.04 -5.75
N THR A 44 10.20 5.89 -6.65
CA THR A 44 10.52 4.57 -7.24
C THR A 44 11.07 3.55 -6.24
N ASN A 45 11.93 4.01 -5.31
CA ASN A 45 12.66 3.18 -4.34
C ASN A 45 12.84 3.88 -2.98
N GLY A 46 12.47 5.16 -2.85
CA GLY A 46 12.61 5.90 -1.60
C GLY A 46 11.72 5.36 -0.48
N GLY A 47 11.93 5.89 0.72
CA GLY A 47 11.26 5.40 1.92
C GLY A 47 11.65 6.22 3.13
N VAL A 48 11.28 5.73 4.30
CA VAL A 48 11.78 6.25 5.56
C VAL A 48 12.39 5.12 6.37
N THR A 49 13.34 5.45 7.24
CA THR A 49 13.92 4.48 8.19
C THR A 49 13.08 4.32 9.45
N GLY A 50 12.12 5.23 9.70
CA GLY A 50 11.23 5.20 10.85
C GLY A 50 9.80 4.75 10.51
N THR A 51 8.83 5.37 11.17
CA THR A 51 7.41 5.00 11.09
C THR A 51 6.60 6.01 10.29
N ILE A 52 5.74 5.50 9.40
CA ILE A 52 4.69 6.24 8.72
C ILE A 52 3.35 5.81 9.31
N ALA A 53 2.64 6.76 9.93
CA ALA A 53 1.31 6.59 10.48
C ALA A 53 0.34 7.50 9.70
N VAL A 54 -0.30 6.95 8.67
CA VAL A 54 -1.19 7.68 7.74
C VAL A 54 -2.37 6.83 7.29
N GLN A 55 -3.36 7.44 6.61
CA GLN A 55 -4.52 6.69 6.12
C GLN A 55 -4.22 5.88 4.86
N THR A 56 -3.44 6.46 3.95
CA THR A 56 -3.18 5.91 2.61
C THR A 56 -1.68 5.81 2.35
N LEU A 57 -1.25 4.62 1.92
CA LEU A 57 0.07 4.40 1.35
C LEU A 57 -0.07 4.22 -0.16
N ASP A 58 0.58 5.09 -0.94
CA ASP A 58 0.54 5.06 -2.39
C ASP A 58 1.93 4.74 -2.96
N PHE A 59 2.08 3.49 -3.39
CA PHE A 59 3.23 2.92 -4.05
C PHE A 59 3.06 2.86 -5.59
N GLY A 60 2.21 3.69 -6.18
CA GLY A 60 1.90 3.65 -7.62
C GLY A 60 3.11 3.74 -8.56
N ASN A 61 4.23 4.32 -8.10
CA ASN A 61 5.50 4.39 -8.85
C ASN A 61 6.59 3.46 -8.32
N TYR A 62 6.33 2.71 -7.24
CA TYR A 62 7.33 1.86 -6.60
C TYR A 62 7.74 0.71 -7.53
N LEU A 63 9.03 0.40 -7.57
CA LEU A 63 9.58 -0.56 -8.54
C LEU A 63 9.74 -1.97 -7.98
N GLN A 64 9.53 -2.17 -6.69
CA GLN A 64 9.59 -3.49 -6.06
C GLN A 64 8.19 -4.10 -5.94
N ASP A 65 8.11 -5.42 -6.06
CA ASP A 65 6.91 -6.17 -5.73
C ASP A 65 6.56 -5.99 -4.24
N LEU A 66 5.28 -5.78 -3.97
CA LEU A 66 4.75 -5.64 -2.62
C LEU A 66 3.90 -6.85 -2.24
N THR A 67 4.01 -7.25 -0.97
CA THR A 67 3.07 -8.18 -0.34
C THR A 67 2.34 -7.48 0.79
N LEU A 68 1.02 -7.40 0.70
CA LEU A 68 0.14 -6.95 1.79
C LEU A 68 -0.43 -8.19 2.50
N ASN A 69 -0.18 -8.31 3.80
CA ASN A 69 -0.86 -9.28 4.65
C ASN A 69 -2.05 -8.61 5.34
N VAL A 70 -3.27 -8.98 4.95
CA VAL A 70 -4.50 -8.32 5.47
C VAL A 70 -4.88 -8.77 6.88
N ASP A 71 -4.28 -9.85 7.41
CA ASP A 71 -4.50 -10.28 8.80
C ASP A 71 -3.79 -9.35 9.79
N THR A 72 -2.60 -8.89 9.40
CA THR A 72 -1.67 -8.15 10.26
C THR A 72 -1.46 -6.70 9.85
N GLY A 73 -1.78 -6.34 8.61
CA GLY A 73 -1.36 -5.06 8.03
C GLY A 73 0.15 -4.97 7.81
N ALA A 74 0.86 -6.10 7.69
CA ALA A 74 2.26 -6.06 7.31
C ALA A 74 2.39 -5.84 5.79
N ILE A 75 3.30 -4.94 5.39
CA ILE A 75 3.72 -4.77 4.00
C ILE A 75 5.19 -5.14 3.90
N SER A 76 5.52 -6.08 3.02
CA SER A 76 6.91 -6.39 2.65
C SER A 76 7.22 -5.86 1.25
N GLY A 77 8.49 -5.59 0.98
CA GLY A 77 8.98 -5.08 -0.30
C GLY A 77 9.32 -3.59 -0.27
N ALA A 78 8.81 -2.85 0.73
CA ALA A 78 9.15 -1.46 1.01
C ALA A 78 9.93 -1.32 2.33
N SER A 79 10.67 -0.21 2.47
CA SER A 79 11.36 0.15 3.70
C SER A 79 10.49 1.01 4.63
N GLY A 80 10.79 0.93 5.93
CA GLY A 80 10.06 1.65 6.98
C GLY A 80 9.07 0.76 7.73
N SER A 81 8.43 1.34 8.74
CA SER A 81 7.32 0.73 9.48
C SER A 81 6.03 1.49 9.18
N PHE A 82 4.93 0.77 9.02
CA PHE A 82 3.65 1.36 8.63
C PHE A 82 2.57 1.08 9.68
N SER A 83 1.71 2.06 9.93
CA SER A 83 0.58 1.91 10.85
C SER A 83 -0.56 2.87 10.47
N GLY A 84 -1.76 2.63 11.01
CA GLY A 84 -2.92 3.51 10.84
C GLY A 84 -3.58 3.50 9.46
N TYR A 85 -2.95 2.87 8.47
CA TYR A 85 -3.45 2.86 7.11
C TYR A 85 -4.57 1.84 6.93
N THR A 86 -5.48 2.13 6.02
CA THR A 86 -6.52 1.20 5.56
C THR A 86 -6.55 1.12 4.03
N THR A 87 -5.72 1.89 3.33
CA THR A 87 -5.63 1.89 1.88
C THR A 87 -4.17 1.74 1.44
N VAL A 88 -3.93 0.79 0.53
CA VAL A 88 -2.63 0.57 -0.10
C VAL A 88 -2.80 0.53 -1.62
N ASN A 89 -2.26 1.50 -2.32
CA ASN A 89 -2.21 1.47 -3.78
C ASN A 89 -0.82 1.02 -4.20
N ALA A 90 -0.70 -0.03 -5.00
CA ALA A 90 0.56 -0.53 -5.51
C ALA A 90 0.72 -0.23 -7.01
N ASN A 91 1.95 -0.30 -7.49
CA ASN A 91 2.25 -0.15 -8.90
C ASN A 91 1.70 -1.35 -9.69
N ALA A 92 0.70 -1.11 -10.55
CA ALA A 92 0.04 -2.14 -11.32
C ALA A 92 0.94 -2.84 -12.36
N ALA A 93 2.15 -2.33 -12.62
CA ALA A 93 3.16 -2.97 -13.46
C ALA A 93 3.99 -4.04 -12.74
N GLN A 94 3.93 -4.10 -11.40
CA GLN A 94 4.65 -5.08 -10.58
C GLN A 94 3.77 -6.29 -10.26
N SER A 95 4.35 -7.38 -9.75
CA SER A 95 3.63 -8.61 -9.39
C SER A 95 3.23 -8.61 -7.92
N ASN A 96 2.43 -7.63 -7.51
CA ASN A 96 2.06 -7.45 -6.11
C ASN A 96 1.06 -8.54 -5.66
N THR A 97 1.15 -8.92 -4.39
CA THR A 97 0.37 -10.02 -3.80
C THR A 97 -0.37 -9.58 -2.55
N VAL A 98 -1.65 -9.94 -2.45
CA VAL A 98 -2.40 -9.89 -1.19
C VAL A 98 -2.40 -11.27 -0.57
N THR A 99 -2.14 -11.35 0.74
CA THR A 99 -2.10 -12.60 1.52
C THR A 99 -2.95 -12.49 2.77
N GLY A 100 -3.38 -13.64 3.28
CA GLY A 100 -4.15 -13.77 4.51
C GLY A 100 -4.42 -15.24 4.82
N THR A 101 -5.24 -15.48 5.84
CA THR A 101 -5.64 -16.83 6.24
C THR A 101 -7.17 -16.91 6.37
N SER A 102 -7.80 -17.68 5.48
CA SER A 102 -9.25 -17.92 5.46
C SER A 102 -10.06 -16.63 5.29
N GLN A 103 -9.53 -15.70 4.52
CA GLN A 103 -10.13 -14.39 4.31
C GLN A 103 -11.09 -14.38 3.13
N THR A 104 -12.06 -13.47 3.18
CA THR A 104 -12.91 -13.17 2.04
C THR A 104 -12.38 -11.93 1.32
N TYR A 105 -12.05 -12.08 0.04
CA TYR A 105 -11.54 -11.01 -0.81
C TYR A 105 -12.65 -10.52 -1.73
N ALA A 106 -13.15 -9.32 -1.47
CA ALA A 106 -14.13 -8.67 -2.33
C ALA A 106 -13.42 -7.86 -3.40
N LEU A 107 -13.46 -8.29 -4.66
CA LEU A 107 -12.90 -7.51 -5.76
C LEU A 107 -13.80 -6.33 -6.10
N ASP A 108 -13.18 -5.22 -6.53
CA ASP A 108 -13.94 -4.06 -7.00
C ASP A 108 -14.81 -4.43 -8.21
N ASN A 109 -15.97 -3.80 -8.34
CA ASN A 109 -16.93 -4.12 -9.40
C ASN A 109 -16.57 -3.53 -10.77
N THR A 110 -15.59 -2.62 -10.83
CA THR A 110 -15.32 -1.77 -12.00
C THR A 110 -13.84 -1.63 -12.35
N VAL A 111 -12.94 -1.83 -11.39
CA VAL A 111 -11.50 -1.64 -11.53
C VAL A 111 -10.78 -2.98 -11.35
N ALA A 112 -9.93 -3.34 -12.32
CA ALA A 112 -9.08 -4.52 -12.21
C ALA A 112 -8.00 -4.36 -11.13
N ASN A 113 -7.56 -5.47 -10.54
CA ASN A 113 -6.48 -5.52 -9.55
C ASN A 113 -6.76 -4.68 -8.29
N GLN A 114 -8.04 -4.52 -7.94
CA GLN A 114 -8.51 -3.75 -6.78
C GLN A 114 -9.48 -4.58 -5.95
N GLY A 115 -9.46 -4.41 -4.63
CA GLY A 115 -10.39 -5.10 -3.73
C GLY A 115 -10.31 -4.64 -2.28
N SER A 116 -11.07 -5.34 -1.43
CA SER A 116 -11.13 -5.15 0.03
C SER A 116 -11.30 -6.45 0.82
N SER A 117 -10.74 -6.49 2.03
CA SER A 117 -10.70 -7.64 2.96
C SER A 117 -10.14 -7.18 4.30
N ASN A 118 -10.75 -7.67 5.38
CA ASN A 118 -10.35 -7.42 6.76
C ASN A 118 -10.09 -5.94 7.13
N GLY A 119 -10.87 -5.02 6.54
CA GLY A 119 -10.75 -3.57 6.78
C GLY A 119 -9.66 -2.86 5.96
N TYR A 120 -8.92 -3.59 5.12
CA TYR A 120 -7.98 -3.00 4.16
C TYR A 120 -8.62 -2.92 2.78
N ASN A 121 -8.31 -1.83 2.07
CA ASN A 121 -8.59 -1.61 0.67
C ASN A 121 -7.27 -1.57 -0.08
N TRP A 122 -7.22 -2.15 -1.27
CA TRP A 122 -6.01 -2.16 -2.08
C TRP A 122 -6.31 -1.99 -3.56
N GLY A 123 -5.36 -1.39 -4.27
CA GLY A 123 -5.36 -1.28 -5.73
C GLY A 123 -3.99 -1.64 -6.31
N GLY A 124 -3.96 -2.13 -7.54
CA GLY A 124 -2.72 -2.52 -8.22
C GLY A 124 -2.11 -3.85 -7.73
N PHE A 125 -2.92 -4.73 -7.10
CA PHE A 125 -2.49 -6.08 -6.72
C PHE A 125 -3.11 -7.12 -7.63
N GLN A 126 -2.25 -7.88 -8.32
CA GLN A 126 -2.64 -8.83 -9.36
C GLN A 126 -2.80 -10.24 -8.81
N ASN A 127 -2.23 -10.53 -7.64
CA ASN A 127 -2.22 -11.86 -7.06
C ASN A 127 -2.92 -11.90 -5.70
N ILE A 128 -3.58 -13.03 -5.42
CA ILE A 128 -4.06 -13.40 -4.07
C ILE A 128 -3.45 -14.75 -3.71
N SER A 129 -2.86 -14.84 -2.52
CA SER A 129 -2.36 -16.09 -1.94
C SER A 129 -2.92 -16.29 -0.53
N ASP A 130 -3.98 -17.09 -0.47
CA ASP A 130 -4.62 -17.57 0.77
C ASP A 130 -5.36 -18.86 0.40
N ALA A 131 -4.72 -20.01 0.59
CA ALA A 131 -5.21 -21.30 0.10
C ALA A 131 -6.59 -21.72 0.65
N THR A 132 -7.07 -21.03 1.69
CA THR A 132 -8.35 -21.25 2.37
C THR A 132 -9.31 -20.08 2.25
N GLY A 133 -8.90 -19.01 1.57
CA GLY A 133 -9.68 -17.81 1.38
C GLY A 133 -10.67 -17.96 0.23
N THR A 134 -11.68 -17.10 0.22
CA THR A 134 -12.69 -17.04 -0.85
C THR A 134 -12.56 -15.74 -1.62
N VAL A 135 -12.63 -15.79 -2.95
CA VAL A 135 -12.64 -14.58 -3.79
C VAL A 135 -14.04 -14.33 -4.35
N ASN A 136 -14.59 -13.17 -3.99
CA ASN A 136 -15.86 -12.69 -4.51
C ASN A 136 -15.59 -11.83 -5.74
N PHE A 137 -15.76 -12.42 -6.92
CA PHE A 137 -15.72 -11.70 -8.18
C PHE A 137 -16.99 -10.86 -8.33
N GLY A 138 -16.83 -9.54 -8.25
CA GLY A 138 -17.88 -8.58 -8.62
C GLY A 138 -18.24 -8.65 -10.11
N THR A 139 -19.14 -7.79 -10.56
CA THR A 139 -19.64 -7.81 -11.96
C THR A 139 -18.52 -7.65 -13.01
N ALA A 140 -17.50 -6.84 -12.74
CA ALA A 140 -16.31 -6.69 -13.60
C ALA A 140 -14.98 -6.81 -12.82
N GLY A 141 -15.01 -7.29 -11.58
CA GLY A 141 -13.81 -7.48 -10.77
C GLY A 141 -12.92 -8.56 -11.35
N SER A 142 -11.64 -8.26 -11.53
CA SER A 142 -10.67 -9.20 -12.09
C SER A 142 -9.29 -9.01 -11.49
N LEU A 143 -8.50 -10.09 -11.52
CA LEU A 143 -7.10 -10.11 -11.17
C LEU A 143 -6.32 -10.61 -12.39
N ALA A 144 -5.26 -9.91 -12.76
CA ALA A 144 -4.43 -10.28 -13.91
C ALA A 144 -3.45 -11.43 -13.60
N GLY A 145 -3.17 -11.69 -12.33
CA GLY A 145 -2.20 -12.68 -11.86
C GLY A 145 -2.85 -13.94 -11.29
N ASN A 146 -2.13 -14.57 -10.37
CA ASN A 146 -2.49 -15.86 -9.78
C ASN A 146 -3.45 -15.70 -8.61
N VAL A 147 -4.46 -16.56 -8.56
CA VAL A 147 -5.39 -16.68 -7.43
C VAL A 147 -5.23 -18.07 -6.83
N ALA A 148 -4.64 -18.13 -5.64
CA ALA A 148 -4.55 -19.33 -4.82
C ALA A 148 -5.48 -19.18 -3.61
N ALA A 149 -6.78 -19.31 -3.86
CA ALA A 149 -7.89 -19.19 -2.90
C ALA A 149 -9.01 -20.16 -3.32
N GLN A 150 -9.67 -20.82 -2.36
CA GLN A 150 -10.65 -21.90 -2.56
C GLN A 150 -11.94 -21.66 -1.77
#